data_AF-A0A848V0D8-F1
#
_entry.id   AF-A0A848V0D8-F1
#
_cell.length_a   1.000
_cell.length_b   1.000
_cell.length_c   1.000
_cell.angle_alpha   90.00
_cell.angle_beta   90.00
_cell.angle_gamma   90.00
#
_symmetry.space_group_name_H-M   'P 1'
#
loop_
_entity.id
_entity.type
_entity.pdbx_description
1 polymer ?
#
loop_
_entity_poly.entity_id
_entity_poly.type
_entity_poly.pdbx_seq_one_letter_code
_entity_poly.pdbx_strand_id
1 'polypeptide(L)'
;MTPDPENSKPGTGRHRFRRYHKAQARRRKAELEQDRFSRAVFSVAGVAAAIAIGLGVLATQGPTIDKEAAANLTDPWIGPASRMEVFGLGFIAIIAVLFLWRIRKRK
;
A
#
# COMPACT_ATOMS: atom_id res chain seq x y z
N MET A 1 52.36 -5.49 -47.10
CA MET A 1 52.52 -5.38 -45.64
C MET A 1 51.24 -4.76 -45.08
N THR A 2 50.21 -5.59 -44.85
CA THR A 2 48.95 -5.14 -44.22
C THR A 2 49.16 -5.14 -42.71
N PRO A 3 48.81 -4.06 -41.98
CA PRO A 3 48.93 -4.06 -40.53
C PRO A 3 47.91 -5.03 -39.91
N ASP A 4 48.41 -5.91 -39.03
CA ASP A 4 47.65 -6.90 -38.27
C ASP A 4 46.62 -6.22 -37.33
N PRO A 5 45.37 -6.71 -37.25
CA PRO A 5 44.37 -6.18 -36.34
C PRO A 5 44.48 -6.83 -34.93
N GLU A 6 45.68 -7.06 -34.42
CA GLU A 6 45.89 -7.72 -33.11
C GLU A 6 46.50 -6.78 -32.07
N ASN A 7 45.85 -5.65 -31.77
CA ASN A 7 46.13 -4.94 -30.51
C ASN A 7 45.00 -4.00 -30.06
N SER A 8 43.81 -4.54 -29.82
CA SER A 8 42.76 -3.78 -29.12
C SER A 8 42.60 -4.34 -27.70
N LYS A 9 43.41 -3.81 -26.76
CA LYS A 9 43.35 -4.12 -25.33
C LYS A 9 41.89 -4.15 -24.82
N PRO A 10 41.32 -5.31 -24.45
CA PRO A 10 39.95 -5.39 -23.98
C PRO A 10 39.96 -5.38 -22.45
N GLY A 11 39.90 -4.21 -21.80
CA GLY A 11 40.06 -4.23 -20.33
C GLY A 11 39.37 -3.14 -19.52
N THR A 12 39.56 -1.88 -19.86
CA THR A 12 39.30 -0.81 -18.87
C THR A 12 37.92 -0.15 -18.99
N GLY A 13 37.33 -0.11 -20.19
CA GLY A 13 36.00 0.49 -20.41
C GLY A 13 34.81 -0.38 -19.98
N ARG A 14 34.89 -1.71 -20.20
CA ARG A 14 33.81 -2.67 -19.87
C ARG A 14 33.46 -2.69 -18.39
N HIS A 15 34.45 -2.52 -17.51
CA HIS A 15 34.24 -2.56 -16.06
C HIS A 15 33.54 -1.29 -15.52
N ARG A 16 33.82 -0.11 -16.09
CA ARG A 16 33.11 1.14 -15.76
C ARG A 16 31.68 1.11 -16.28
N PHE A 17 31.46 0.66 -17.51
CA PHE A 17 30.10 0.46 -18.06
C PHE A 17 29.27 -0.50 -17.19
N ARG A 18 29.86 -1.63 -16.75
CA ARG A 18 29.17 -2.57 -15.84
C ARG A 18 28.79 -1.94 -14.50
N ARG A 19 29.67 -1.13 -13.91
CA ARG A 19 29.38 -0.42 -12.65
C ARG A 19 28.29 0.63 -12.83
N TYR A 20 28.33 1.38 -13.93
CA TYR A 20 27.33 2.39 -14.24
C TYR A 20 25.95 1.78 -14.50
N HIS A 21 25.88 0.69 -15.28
CA HIS A 21 24.64 -0.07 -15.46
C HIS A 21 24.13 -0.71 -14.17
N LYS A 22 25.02 -1.21 -13.30
CA LYS A 22 24.62 -1.77 -11.99
C LYS A 22 24.09 -0.68 -11.05
N ALA A 23 24.68 0.52 -11.08
CA ALA A 23 24.20 1.67 -10.32
C ALA A 23 22.85 2.18 -10.84
N GLN A 24 22.69 2.31 -12.17
CA GLN A 24 21.41 2.65 -12.80
C GLN A 24 20.32 1.59 -12.54
N ALA A 25 20.66 0.30 -12.58
CA ALA A 25 19.72 -0.77 -12.26
C ALA A 25 19.24 -0.72 -10.79
N ARG A 26 20.09 -0.26 -9.86
CA ARG A 26 19.69 -0.02 -8.47
C ARG A 26 18.77 1.20 -8.33
N ARG A 27 19.06 2.29 -9.05
CA ARG A 27 18.20 3.49 -9.08
C ARG A 27 16.82 3.18 -9.64
N ARG A 28 16.73 2.47 -10.76
CA ARG A 28 15.46 2.00 -11.33
C ARG A 28 14.66 1.13 -10.36
N LYS A 29 15.32 0.26 -9.58
CA LYS A 29 14.64 -0.54 -8.55
C LYS A 29 14.11 0.32 -7.41
N ALA A 30 14.87 1.32 -6.97
CA ALA A 30 14.43 2.26 -5.93
C ALA A 30 13.25 3.13 -6.40
N GLU A 31 13.29 3.62 -7.64
CA GLU A 31 12.20 4.38 -8.28
C GLU A 31 10.92 3.52 -8.36
N LEU A 32 11.03 2.27 -8.80
CA LEU A 32 9.88 1.35 -8.88
C LEU A 32 9.26 1.03 -7.50
N GLU A 33 10.07 0.98 -6.44
CA GLU A 33 9.56 0.81 -5.07
C GLU A 33 8.86 2.07 -4.56
N GLN A 34 9.40 3.25 -4.88
CA GLN A 34 8.79 4.54 -4.56
C GLN A 34 7.46 4.75 -5.29
N ASP A 35 7.35 4.36 -6.56
CA ASP A 35 6.11 4.46 -7.34
C ASP A 35 5.00 3.59 -6.73
N ARG A 36 5.34 2.37 -6.32
CA ARG A 36 4.39 1.44 -5.67
C ARG A 36 3.93 1.97 -4.32
N PHE A 37 4.84 2.51 -3.52
CA PHE A 37 4.52 3.11 -2.24
C PHE A 37 3.61 4.33 -2.42
N SER A 38 3.99 5.25 -3.32
CA SER A 38 3.22 6.46 -3.61
C SER A 38 1.82 6.13 -4.10
N ARG A 39 1.67 5.16 -5.01
CA ARG A 39 0.36 4.71 -5.49
C ARG A 39 -0.51 4.12 -4.37
N ALA A 40 0.08 3.36 -3.45
CA ALA A 40 -0.64 2.83 -2.29
C ALA A 40 -1.08 3.98 -1.35
N VAL A 41 -0.18 4.92 -1.05
CA VAL A 41 -0.51 6.09 -0.22
C VAL A 41 -1.62 6.93 -0.85
N PHE A 42 -1.53 7.23 -2.15
CA PHE A 42 -2.59 7.97 -2.85
C PHE A 42 -3.92 7.22 -2.89
N SER A 43 -3.92 5.89 -3.04
CA SER A 43 -5.17 5.12 -2.96
C SER A 43 -5.81 5.18 -1.58
N VAL A 44 -5.02 5.08 -0.52
CA VAL A 44 -5.52 5.15 0.86
C VAL A 44 -6.01 6.56 1.16
N ALA A 45 -5.23 7.58 0.80
CA ALA A 45 -5.59 8.98 0.99
C ALA A 45 -6.86 9.35 0.20
N GLY A 46 -7.02 8.86 -1.03
CA GLY A 46 -8.21 9.09 -1.85
C GLY A 46 -9.46 8.48 -1.22
N VAL A 47 -9.39 7.23 -0.74
CA VAL A 47 -10.51 6.59 -0.04
C VAL A 47 -10.83 7.34 1.27
N ALA A 48 -9.81 7.70 2.04
CA ALA A 48 -9.99 8.45 3.28
C ALA A 48 -10.63 9.83 3.04
N ALA A 49 -10.20 10.55 2.00
CA ALA A 49 -10.79 11.82 1.61
C ALA A 49 -12.25 11.68 1.19
N ALA A 50 -12.59 10.65 0.41
CA ALA A 50 -13.98 10.38 0.04
C ALA A 50 -14.87 10.10 1.26
N ILE A 51 -14.38 9.32 2.23
CA ILE A 51 -15.07 9.07 3.50
C ILE A 51 -15.26 10.38 4.28
N ALA A 52 -14.20 11.19 4.40
CA ALA A 52 -14.26 12.45 5.14
C ALA A 52 -15.28 13.43 4.53
N ILE A 53 -15.31 13.56 3.19
CA ILE A 53 -16.30 14.37 2.48
C ILE A 53 -17.70 13.80 2.70
N GLY A 54 -17.88 12.49 2.56
CA GLY A 54 -19.17 11.84 2.78
C GLY A 54 -19.71 12.07 4.19
N LEU A 55 -18.85 11.94 5.22
CA LEU A 55 -19.22 12.23 6.61
C LEU A 55 -19.52 13.72 6.83
N GLY A 56 -18.77 14.63 6.22
CA GLY A 56 -19.03 16.07 6.30
C GLY A 56 -20.38 16.48 5.69
N VAL A 57 -20.73 15.88 4.55
CA VAL A 57 -22.07 16.06 3.94
C VAL A 57 -23.16 15.46 4.83
N LEU A 58 -22.95 14.25 5.35
CA LEU A 58 -23.92 13.63 6.27
C LEU A 58 -24.10 14.45 7.55
N ALA A 59 -23.05 15.08 8.07
CA ALA A 59 -23.12 15.91 9.27
C ALA A 59 -23.89 17.22 9.05
N THR A 60 -23.94 17.72 7.81
CA THR A 60 -24.60 19.00 7.47
C THR A 60 -25.98 18.84 6.86
N GLN A 61 -26.24 17.74 6.16
CA GLN A 61 -27.47 17.49 5.39
C GLN A 61 -28.11 16.13 5.69
N GLY A 62 -27.50 15.32 6.55
CA GLY A 62 -27.97 13.98 6.84
C GLY A 62 -29.29 13.95 7.60
N PRO A 63 -30.06 12.86 7.47
CA PRO A 63 -31.25 12.65 8.27
C PRO A 63 -30.89 12.70 9.76
N THR A 64 -31.80 13.21 10.59
CA THR A 64 -31.68 13.12 12.05
C THR A 64 -31.55 11.65 12.42
N ILE A 65 -30.33 11.20 12.73
CA ILE A 65 -30.09 9.82 13.14
C ILE A 65 -30.95 9.57 14.37
N ASP A 66 -31.89 8.64 14.25
CA ASP A 66 -32.78 8.31 15.34
C ASP A 66 -31.94 7.81 16.51
N LYS A 67 -32.13 8.42 17.68
CA LYS A 67 -31.27 8.17 18.84
C LYS A 67 -31.33 6.70 19.26
N GLU A 68 -32.48 6.06 19.04
CA GLU A 68 -32.68 4.63 19.29
C GLU A 68 -31.87 3.75 18.33
N ALA A 69 -31.77 4.14 17.05
CA ALA A 69 -30.96 3.42 16.08
C ALA A 69 -29.46 3.56 16.36
N ALA A 70 -29.02 4.75 16.79
CA ALA A 70 -27.64 4.98 17.22
C ALA A 70 -27.31 4.20 18.51
N ALA A 71 -28.20 4.24 19.50
CA ALA A 71 -28.06 3.51 20.75
C ALA A 71 -27.94 2.00 20.51
N ASN A 72 -28.78 1.43 19.63
CA ASN A 72 -28.73 0.02 19.27
C ASN A 72 -27.35 -0.43 18.74
N LEU A 73 -26.61 0.45 18.06
CA LEU A 73 -25.28 0.15 17.53
C LEU A 73 -24.17 0.24 18.61
N THR A 74 -24.35 1.13 19.59
CA THR A 74 -23.36 1.42 20.64
C THR A 74 -23.64 0.69 21.95
N ASP A 75 -24.84 0.16 22.15
CA ASP A 75 -25.21 -0.56 23.36
C ASP A 75 -24.38 -1.86 23.48
N PRO A 76 -24.02 -2.26 24.71
CA PRO A 76 -23.28 -3.49 24.95
C PRO A 76 -24.07 -4.69 24.41
N TRP A 77 -23.41 -5.51 23.60
CA TRP A 77 -24.01 -6.69 22.99
C TRP A 77 -23.34 -7.99 23.43
N ILE A 78 -22.00 -8.03 23.44
CA ILE A 78 -21.23 -9.19 23.88
C ILE A 78 -20.32 -8.74 25.04
N GLY A 79 -20.77 -9.00 26.27
CA GLY A 79 -20.10 -8.47 27.46
C GLY A 79 -20.11 -6.94 27.44
N PRO A 80 -18.96 -6.27 27.68
CA PRO A 80 -18.88 -4.81 27.58
C PRO A 80 -18.77 -4.29 26.14
N ALA A 81 -18.61 -5.17 25.14
CA ALA A 81 -18.38 -4.76 23.75
C ALA A 81 -19.70 -4.44 23.02
N SER A 82 -19.73 -3.31 22.34
CA SER A 82 -20.85 -2.87 21.50
C SER A 82 -20.89 -3.60 20.16
N ARG A 83 -22.05 -3.56 19.47
CA ARG A 83 -22.17 -4.14 18.11
C ARG A 83 -21.13 -3.55 17.15
N MET A 84 -20.92 -2.23 17.22
CA MET A 84 -19.95 -1.54 16.37
C MET A 84 -18.51 -2.04 16.60
N GLU A 85 -18.13 -2.24 17.86
CA GLU A 85 -16.80 -2.75 18.20
C GLU A 85 -16.62 -4.20 17.76
N VAL A 86 -17.63 -5.06 17.93
CA VAL A 86 -17.59 -6.46 17.49
C VAL A 86 -17.41 -6.54 15.97
N PHE A 87 -18.12 -5.73 15.20
CA PHE A 87 -17.94 -5.65 13.75
C PHE A 87 -16.56 -5.12 13.35
N GLY A 88 -16.08 -4.05 14.02
CA GLY A 88 -14.76 -3.49 13.79
C GLY A 88 -13.64 -4.50 14.02
N LEU A 89 -13.69 -5.21 15.16
CA LEU A 89 -12.73 -6.26 15.50
C LEU A 89 -12.81 -7.45 14.53
N GLY A 90 -14.02 -7.88 14.16
CA GLY A 90 -14.22 -8.93 13.17
C GLY A 90 -13.62 -8.57 11.81
N PHE A 91 -13.81 -7.32 11.35
CA PHE A 91 -13.24 -6.82 10.10
C PHE A 91 -11.71 -6.83 10.12
N ILE A 92 -11.10 -6.33 11.20
CA ILE A 92 -9.64 -6.35 11.39
C ILE A 92 -9.11 -7.78 11.39
N ALA A 93 -9.77 -8.70 12.10
CA ALA A 93 -9.39 -10.11 12.15
C ALA A 93 -9.43 -10.76 10.76
N ILE A 94 -10.47 -10.49 9.95
CA ILE A 94 -10.57 -10.99 8.58
C ILE A 94 -9.41 -10.48 7.72
N ILE A 95 -9.09 -9.18 7.77
CA ILE A 95 -7.95 -8.62 7.03
C ILE A 95 -6.64 -9.27 7.47
N ALA A 96 -6.43 -9.42 8.78
CA ALA A 96 -5.24 -10.05 9.32
C ALA A 96 -5.08 -11.50 8.82
N VAL A 97 -6.16 -12.27 8.82
CA VAL A 97 -6.18 -13.65 8.29
C VAL A 97 -5.89 -13.68 6.79
N LEU A 98 -6.53 -12.81 5.99
CA LEU A 98 -6.29 -12.73 4.55
C LEU A 98 -4.84 -12.34 4.24
N PHE A 99 -4.27 -11.41 5.00
CA PHE A 99 -2.88 -11.00 4.88
C PHE A 99 -1.92 -12.15 5.23
N LEU A 100 -2.16 -12.86 6.33
CA LEU A 100 -1.37 -14.02 6.73
C LEU A 100 -1.45 -15.14 5.70
N TRP A 101 -2.64 -15.40 5.16
CA TRP A 101 -2.86 -16.38 4.09
C TRP A 101 -2.13 -15.99 2.80
N ARG A 102 -2.16 -14.70 2.44
CA ARG A 102 -1.43 -14.15 1.29
C ARG A 102 0.07 -14.35 1.42
N ILE A 103 0.64 -14.17 2.61
CA ILE A 103 2.08 -14.40 2.87
C ILE A 103 2.39 -15.89 2.80
N ARG A 104 1.56 -16.74 3.43
CA ARG A 104 1.77 -18.18 3.47
C ARG A 104 1.76 -18.83 2.07
N LYS A 105 0.98 -18.30 1.12
CA LYS A 105 0.96 -18.75 -0.29
C LYS A 105 2.14 -18.26 -1.15
N ARG A 106 3.01 -17.39 -0.64
CA ARG A 106 4.22 -16.92 -1.36
C ARG A 106 5.51 -17.56 -0.87
N LYS A 107 5.44 -18.41 0.16
CA LYS A 107 6.49 -19.35 0.52
C LYS A 107 6.21 -20.68 -0.17
#